data_AF-A0A2P7NQJ4-F1
#
_entry.id   AF-A0A2P7NQJ4-F1
#
_cell.length_a   1.000
_cell.length_b   1.000
_cell.length_c   1.000
_cell.angle_alpha   90.00
_cell.angle_beta   90.00
_cell.angle_gamma   90.00
#
_symmetry.space_group_name_H-M   'P 1'
#
loop_
_entity.id
_entity.type
_entity.pdbx_description
1 polymer ?
#
loop_
_entity_poly.entity_id
_entity_poly.type
_entity_poly.pdbx_seq_one_letter_code
_entity_poly.pdbx_strand_id
1 'polypeptide(L)'
;MIAQWVVQNKSVSIGLACATFGISEACYRYRRVLNAENEEIADWLLRLTTCHKRWGFGLCYLYLRNVKGFEWNHKRVYRIYRELEL
;
A
#
# COMPACT_ATOMS: atom_id res chain seq x y z
N MET A 1 10.65 6.91 9.14
CA MET A 1 10.83 6.48 10.55
C MET A 1 12.16 6.98 11.07
N ILE A 2 12.17 7.89 12.06
CA ILE A 2 13.40 8.50 12.61
C ILE A 2 14.29 7.45 13.28
N ALA A 3 13.70 6.47 13.99
CA ALA A 3 14.46 5.40 14.63
C ALA A 3 15.21 4.49 13.63
N GLN A 4 14.63 4.18 12.46
CA GLN A 4 15.32 3.41 11.42
C GLN A 4 16.50 4.19 10.83
N TRP A 5 16.31 5.49 10.62
CA TRP A 5 17.37 6.36 10.11
C TRP A 5 18.55 6.45 11.09
N VAL A 6 18.29 6.53 12.40
CA VAL A 6 19.34 6.55 13.44
C VAL A 6 20.10 5.22 13.52
N VAL A 7 19.42 4.09 13.46
CA VAL A 7 20.10 2.78 13.42
C VAL A 7 21.01 2.65 12.21
N GLN A 8 20.59 3.14 11.04
CA GLN A 8 21.37 3.07 9.79
C GLN A 8 22.52 4.08 9.72
N ASN A 9 22.34 5.30 10.21
CA ASN A 9 23.32 6.39 10.04
C ASN A 9 24.25 6.58 11.25
N LYS A 10 23.86 6.12 12.44
CA LYS A 10 24.58 6.35 13.69
C LYS A 10 25.07 5.04 14.34
N SER A 11 24.92 3.89 13.68
CA SER A 11 25.40 2.57 14.16
C SER A 11 24.87 2.18 15.54
N VAL A 12 23.65 2.61 15.87
CA VAL A 12 23.03 2.41 17.18
C VAL A 12 22.25 1.11 17.21
N SER A 13 22.33 0.35 18.31
CA SER A 13 21.54 -0.88 18.49
C SER A 13 20.04 -0.57 18.44
N ILE A 14 19.24 -1.47 17.86
CA ILE A 14 17.78 -1.32 17.72
C ILE A 14 17.11 -1.04 19.06
N GLY A 15 17.51 -1.75 20.12
CA GLY A 15 16.96 -1.55 21.46
C GLY A 15 17.25 -0.17 22.03
N LEU A 16 18.46 0.37 21.80
CA LEU A 16 18.84 1.71 22.25
C LEU A 16 18.06 2.78 21.48
N ALA A 17 17.93 2.64 20.16
CA ALA A 17 17.10 3.54 19.36
C ALA A 17 15.62 3.50 19.79
N CYS A 18 15.07 2.31 20.06
CA CYS A 18 13.69 2.16 20.52
C CYS A 18 13.46 2.80 21.89
N ALA A 19 14.41 2.62 22.83
CA ALA A 19 14.36 3.23 24.15
C ALA A 19 14.45 4.77 24.09
N THR A 20 15.35 5.32 23.26
CA THR A 20 15.52 6.78 23.13
C THR A 20 14.28 7.46 22.54
N PHE A 21 13.60 6.82 21.60
CA PHE A 21 12.41 7.38 20.95
C PHE A 21 11.08 6.91 21.58
N GLY A 22 11.11 6.10 22.63
CA GLY A 22 9.90 5.60 23.32
C GLY A 22 9.01 4.72 22.43
N ILE A 23 9.58 4.05 21.42
CA ILE A 23 8.84 3.16 20.53
C ILE A 23 9.05 1.70 20.93
N SER A 24 8.02 0.86 20.76
CA SER A 24 8.18 -0.58 20.97
C SER A 24 9.03 -1.21 19.86
N GLU A 25 9.81 -2.23 20.19
CA GLU A 25 10.56 -2.99 19.19
C GLU A 25 9.64 -3.62 18.14
N ALA A 26 8.38 -3.94 18.51
CA ALA A 26 7.37 -4.43 17.58
C ALA A 26 7.00 -3.37 16.52
N CYS A 27 6.89 -2.10 16.92
CA CYS A 27 6.69 -0.98 16.01
C CYS A 27 7.92 -0.75 15.11
N TYR A 28 9.13 -0.89 15.66
CA TYR A 28 10.36 -0.82 14.86
C TYR A 28 10.46 -1.96 13.82
N ARG A 29 10.12 -3.18 14.23
CA ARG A 29 10.09 -4.37 13.38
C ARG A 29 8.86 -4.42 12.47
N TYR A 30 7.88 -3.54 12.67
CA TYR A 30 6.70 -3.45 11.83
C TYR A 30 7.11 -3.00 10.43
N ARG A 31 7.26 -3.97 9.54
CA ARG A 31 7.36 -3.75 8.11
C ARG A 31 5.93 -3.67 7.61
N ARG A 32 5.55 -2.55 6.98
CA ARG A 32 4.36 -2.53 6.12
C ARG A 32 4.58 -3.67 5.12
N VAL A 33 3.76 -4.71 5.22
CA VAL A 33 3.68 -5.69 4.14
C VAL A 33 3.13 -4.89 2.96
N LEU A 34 4.02 -4.52 2.04
CA LEU A 34 3.65 -4.17 0.68
C LEU A 34 2.98 -5.42 0.15
N ASN A 35 1.67 -5.49 0.34
CA ASN A 35 0.88 -6.59 -0.19
C ASN A 35 1.06 -6.48 -1.70
N ALA A 36 1.77 -7.42 -2.33
CA ALA A 36 1.97 -7.46 -3.76
C ALA A 36 0.63 -7.33 -4.52
N GLU A 37 -0.45 -7.85 -3.92
CA GLU A 37 -1.82 -7.69 -4.41
C GLU A 37 -2.33 -6.23 -4.41
N ASN A 38 -1.90 -5.37 -3.49
CA ASN A 38 -2.22 -3.93 -3.58
C ASN A 38 -1.54 -3.28 -4.78
N GLU A 39 -0.28 -3.64 -5.06
CA GLU A 39 0.44 -3.13 -6.23
C GLU A 39 -0.21 -3.63 -7.52
N GLU A 40 -0.62 -4.90 -7.56
CA GLU A 40 -1.36 -5.46 -8.67
C GLU A 40 -2.71 -4.75 -8.90
N ILE A 41 -3.48 -4.50 -7.83
CA ILE A 41 -4.72 -3.71 -7.92
C ILE A 41 -4.43 -2.31 -8.48
N ALA A 42 -3.38 -1.64 -8.00
CA ALA A 42 -3.02 -0.30 -8.45
C ALA A 42 -2.62 -0.26 -9.93
N ASP A 43 -1.80 -1.20 -10.38
CA ASP A 43 -1.37 -1.32 -11.78
C ASP A 43 -2.57 -1.58 -12.71
N TRP A 44 -3.48 -2.46 -12.31
CA TRP A 44 -4.72 -2.68 -13.06
C TRP A 44 -5.61 -1.45 -13.14
N LEU A 45 -5.80 -0.73 -12.03
CA LEU A 45 -6.58 0.50 -12.02
C LEU A 45 -5.97 1.57 -12.93
N LEU A 46 -4.65 1.75 -12.90
CA LEU A 46 -3.92 2.68 -13.79
C LEU A 46 -4.07 2.29 -15.26
N ARG A 47 -3.94 1.02 -15.61
CA ARG A 47 -4.16 0.54 -16.98
C ARG A 47 -5.60 0.80 -17.45
N LEU A 48 -6.58 0.60 -16.57
CA LEU A 48 -7.99 0.82 -16.91
C LEU A 48 -8.30 2.30 -17.11
N THR A 49 -7.81 3.19 -16.24
CA THR A 49 -8.06 4.63 -16.36
C THR A 49 -7.29 5.27 -17.52
N THR A 50 -6.11 4.75 -17.87
CA THR A 50 -5.36 5.19 -19.05
C THR A 50 -6.00 4.74 -20.37
N CYS A 51 -6.46 3.48 -20.46
CA CYS A 51 -7.15 2.97 -21.64
C CYS A 51 -8.57 3.55 -21.79
N HIS A 52 -9.28 3.76 -20.68
CA HIS A 52 -10.67 4.19 -20.68
C HIS A 52 -10.87 5.42 -19.79
N LYS A 53 -10.42 6.59 -20.25
CA LYS A 53 -10.46 7.86 -19.51
C LYS A 53 -11.84 8.31 -19.01
N ARG A 54 -12.94 7.73 -19.51
CA ARG A 54 -14.31 8.02 -19.08
C ARG A 54 -14.84 7.06 -18.01
N TRP A 55 -14.10 5.99 -17.70
CA TRP A 55 -14.52 5.01 -16.71
C TRP A 55 -14.22 5.54 -15.32
N GLY A 56 -15.27 5.68 -14.51
CA GLY A 56 -15.13 5.88 -13.07
C GLY A 56 -14.93 4.55 -12.34
N PHE A 57 -14.68 4.63 -11.03
CA PHE A 57 -14.43 3.50 -10.14
C PHE A 57 -15.37 2.29 -10.33
N GLY A 58 -16.69 2.53 -10.43
CA GLY A 58 -17.67 1.45 -10.54
C GLY A 58 -17.46 0.55 -11.77
N LEU A 59 -17.14 1.15 -12.92
CA LEU A 59 -16.85 0.40 -14.14
C LEU A 59 -15.50 -0.32 -14.05
N CYS A 60 -14.49 0.32 -13.46
CA CYS A 60 -13.20 -0.32 -13.22
C CYS A 60 -13.34 -1.56 -12.32
N TYR A 61 -14.07 -1.46 -11.20
CA TYR A 61 -14.30 -2.59 -10.30
C TYR A 61 -15.11 -3.71 -10.95
N LEU A 62 -16.18 -3.37 -11.69
CA LEU A 62 -16.99 -4.36 -12.40
C LEU A 62 -16.16 -5.10 -13.47
N TYR A 63 -15.28 -4.41 -14.18
CA TYR A 63 -14.38 -5.06 -15.15
C TYR A 63 -13.42 -6.04 -14.45
N LEU A 64 -12.81 -5.62 -13.34
CA LEU A 64 -11.90 -6.48 -12.58
C LEU A 64 -12.62 -7.72 -12.03
N ARG A 65 -13.86 -7.58 -11.56
CA ARG A 65 -14.63 -8.70 -11.02
C ARG A 65 -15.19 -9.62 -12.11
N ASN A 66 -15.77 -9.07 -13.18
CA ASN A 66 -16.55 -9.84 -14.15
C ASN A 66 -15.73 -10.30 -15.36
N VAL A 67 -14.73 -9.51 -15.78
CA VAL A 67 -13.91 -9.83 -16.96
C VAL A 67 -12.61 -10.52 -16.55
N LYS A 68 -11.95 -10.00 -15.52
CA LYS A 68 -10.71 -10.61 -15.01
C LYS A 68 -10.93 -11.68 -13.95
N GLY A 69 -12.11 -11.71 -13.32
CA GLY A 69 -12.45 -12.72 -12.32
C GLY A 69 -11.78 -12.51 -10.97
N PHE A 70 -11.24 -11.32 -10.68
CA PHE A 70 -10.57 -11.06 -9.41
C PHE A 70 -11.56 -10.96 -8.27
N GLU A 71 -11.34 -11.73 -7.21
CA GLU A 71 -12.22 -11.74 -6.03
C GLU A 71 -11.88 -10.69 -4.98
N TRP A 72 -11.25 -9.59 -5.41
CA TRP A 72 -10.79 -8.54 -4.50
C TRP A 72 -11.93 -7.86 -3.76
N ASN A 73 -11.66 -7.50 -2.50
CA ASN A 73 -12.62 -6.79 -1.67
C ASN A 73 -12.86 -5.37 -2.22
N HIS A 74 -14.13 -5.04 -2.50
CA HIS A 74 -14.55 -3.73 -2.97
C HIS A 74 -13.97 -2.56 -2.15
N LYS A 75 -14.02 -2.62 -0.81
CA LYS A 75 -13.49 -1.55 0.06
C LYS A 75 -11.99 -1.36 -0.12
N ARG A 76 -11.26 -2.45 -0.35
CA ARG A 76 -9.81 -2.42 -0.55
C ARG A 76 -9.46 -1.79 -1.89
N VAL A 77 -10.14 -2.18 -2.97
CA VAL A 77 -9.94 -1.61 -4.30
C VAL A 77 -10.31 -0.13 -4.30
N TYR A 78 -11.41 0.25 -3.64
CA TYR A 78 -11.81 1.66 -3.51
C TYR A 78 -10.78 2.51 -2.75
N ARG A 79 -10.20 1.97 -1.67
CA ARG A 79 -9.13 2.68 -0.93
C ARG A 79 -7.93 2.95 -1.85
N ILE A 80 -7.49 1.95 -2.60
CA ILE A 80 -6.34 2.08 -3.53
C ILE A 80 -6.67 3.05 -4.67
N TYR A 81 -7.88 2.96 -5.25
CA TYR A 81 -8.35 3.91 -6.26
C TYR A 81 -8.31 5.36 -5.76
N ARG A 82 -8.73 5.60 -4.52
CA ARG A 82 -8.67 6.92 -3.87
C ARG A 82 -7.25 7.38 -3.56
N GLU A 83 -6.35 6.47 -3.18
CA GLU A 83 -4.94 6.78 -2.95
C GLU A 83 -4.22 7.19 -4.25
N LEU A 84 -4.70 6.72 -5.41
CA LEU A 84 -4.21 7.09 -6.73
C LEU A 84 -4.80 8.42 -7.28
N GLU A 85 -5.68 9.08 -6.53
CA GLU A 85 -6.37 10.34 -6.92
C GLU A 85 -7.09 10.27 -8.29
N LEU A 86 -7.62 9.10 -8.66
CA LEU A 86 -8.40 8.85 -9.88
C LEU A 86 -9.90 9.13 -9.72
#